data_AF-A0A537T1V3-F1
#
_entry.id   AF-A0A537T1V3-F1
#
_cell.length_a   1.000
_cell.length_b   1.000
_cell.length_c   1.000
_cell.angle_alpha   90.00
_cell.angle_beta   90.00
_cell.angle_gamma   90.00
#
_symmetry.space_group_name_H-M   'P 1'
#
loop_
_entity.id
_entity.type
_entity.pdbx_description
1 polymer ?
#
loop_
_entity_poly.entity_id
_entity_poly.type
_entity_poly.pdbx_seq_one_letter_code
_entity_poly.pdbx_strand_id
1 'polypeptide(L)'
;MKRSSYSLFAAMLVAAALIKAGHPLARDLATVDLTQWSPPDLAAVGDDPFGKLVKYGHALMTNTANEIGPTVADPQKRFSGNNLACQNCHLQAGTQPYAMPLTGIWGQFPQYRGREGGVATLEDRINGCMQRSMNGRPLPLESPEMKAFTAYMRWLSTGIPTGASLIGAGTLRLKEPTRAADPSRGAAVYANVCGVWN
;
A
#
# COMPACT_ATOMS: atom_id res chain seq x y z
N MET A 1 -18.45 -26.28 -84.82
CA MET A 1 -19.77 -26.07 -84.17
C MET A 1 -19.93 -27.03 -83.01
N LYS A 2 -19.91 -26.53 -81.77
CA LYS A 2 -20.83 -26.80 -80.65
C LYS A 2 -20.14 -26.46 -79.34
N ARG A 3 -20.66 -25.42 -78.69
CA ARG A 3 -20.35 -25.01 -77.32
C ARG A 3 -20.85 -26.08 -76.35
N SER A 4 -20.14 -26.30 -75.25
CA SER A 4 -20.80 -26.63 -73.99
C SER A 4 -19.94 -26.13 -72.84
N SER A 5 -20.54 -25.23 -72.08
CA SER A 5 -20.00 -24.58 -70.90
C SER A 5 -20.37 -25.40 -69.68
N TYR A 6 -19.43 -25.76 -68.81
CA TYR A 6 -19.73 -26.04 -67.40
C TYR A 6 -18.61 -25.56 -66.50
N SER A 7 -19.06 -24.77 -65.53
CA SER A 7 -18.36 -24.08 -64.46
C SER A 7 -17.82 -25.02 -63.37
N LEU A 8 -17.16 -24.41 -62.38
CA LEU A 8 -16.91 -24.89 -61.00
C LEU A 8 -15.60 -25.71 -60.88
N PHE A 9 -14.64 -25.47 -59.98
CA PHE A 9 -14.56 -24.72 -58.72
C PHE A 9 -13.12 -24.20 -58.60
N ALA A 10 -12.90 -22.90 -58.39
CA ALA A 10 -11.61 -22.41 -57.92
C ALA A 10 -11.51 -22.69 -56.41
N ALA A 11 -10.71 -23.69 -56.03
CA ALA A 11 -10.39 -23.96 -54.63
C ALA A 11 -9.48 -22.84 -54.09
N MET A 12 -10.08 -21.84 -53.43
CA MET A 12 -9.34 -20.93 -52.55
C MET A 12 -8.90 -21.70 -51.31
N LEU A 13 -7.66 -22.20 -51.33
CA LEU A 13 -6.95 -22.62 -50.13
C LEU A 13 -6.61 -21.38 -49.30
N VAL A 14 -7.52 -20.98 -48.41
CA VAL A 14 -7.18 -20.05 -47.33
C VAL A 14 -6.35 -20.83 -46.32
N ALA A 15 -5.03 -20.68 -46.40
CA ALA A 15 -4.13 -21.14 -45.35
C ALA A 15 -4.43 -20.33 -44.08
N ALA A 16 -5.21 -20.90 -43.16
CA ALA A 16 -5.38 -20.36 -41.82
C ALA A 16 -4.04 -20.48 -41.08
N ALA A 17 -3.24 -19.42 -41.11
CA ALA A 17 -2.11 -19.28 -40.23
C ALA A 17 -2.63 -19.20 -38.79
N LEU A 18 -2.54 -20.32 -38.07
CA LEU A 18 -2.75 -20.37 -36.62
C LEU A 18 -1.69 -19.51 -35.95
N ILE A 19 -1.98 -18.22 -35.77
CA ILE A 19 -1.26 -17.38 -34.83
C ILE A 19 -1.56 -17.98 -33.45
N LYS A 20 -0.66 -18.82 -32.93
CA LYS A 20 -0.59 -19.13 -31.50
C LYS A 20 -0.22 -17.83 -30.79
N ALA A 21 -1.21 -16.98 -30.55
CA ALA A 21 -1.10 -15.86 -29.61
C ALA A 21 -1.06 -16.44 -28.20
N GLY A 22 0.05 -17.08 -27.85
CA GLY A 22 0.41 -17.33 -26.47
C GLY A 22 0.63 -15.96 -25.81
N HIS A 23 -0.42 -15.42 -25.22
CA HIS A 23 -0.28 -14.28 -24.33
C HIS A 23 0.60 -14.75 -23.16
N PRO A 24 1.74 -14.12 -22.87
CA PRO A 24 2.47 -14.40 -21.65
C PRO A 24 1.65 -13.80 -20.50
N LEU A 25 0.71 -14.57 -19.95
CA LEU A 25 -0.21 -14.12 -18.89
C LEU A 25 0.38 -14.18 -17.49
N ALA A 26 1.68 -14.38 -17.35
CA ALA A 26 2.38 -14.17 -16.10
C ALA A 26 3.72 -13.50 -16.41
N ARG A 27 3.78 -12.19 -16.19
CA ARG A 27 5.09 -11.57 -15.93
C ARG A 27 5.59 -12.19 -14.64
N ASP A 28 6.78 -12.79 -14.66
CA ASP A 28 7.50 -13.07 -13.42
C ASP A 28 7.68 -11.74 -12.69
N LEU A 29 6.86 -11.51 -11.67
CA LEU A 29 6.93 -10.31 -10.86
C LEU A 29 8.18 -10.44 -9.99
N ALA A 30 9.03 -9.43 -10.02
CA ALA A 30 10.22 -9.38 -9.17
C ALA A 30 9.82 -9.64 -7.71
N THR A 31 10.60 -10.46 -7.00
CA THR A 31 10.45 -10.63 -5.56
C THR A 31 11.50 -9.78 -4.86
N VAL A 32 11.07 -8.95 -3.90
CA VAL A 32 11.92 -8.08 -3.11
C VAL A 32 11.81 -8.48 -1.64
N ASP A 33 12.94 -8.70 -0.99
CA ASP A 33 13.00 -9.01 0.44
C ASP A 33 13.26 -7.75 1.26
N LEU A 34 12.21 -7.27 1.93
CA LEU A 34 12.29 -6.08 2.78
C LEU A 34 13.16 -6.28 4.02
N THR A 35 13.43 -7.51 4.42
CA THR A 35 14.33 -7.78 5.56
C THR A 35 15.79 -7.48 5.25
N GLN A 36 16.14 -7.45 3.95
CA GLN A 36 17.46 -7.08 3.45
C GLN A 36 17.44 -5.74 2.70
N TRP A 37 16.30 -5.04 2.72
CA TRP A 37 16.12 -3.77 2.03
C TRP A 37 16.54 -2.61 2.93
N SER A 38 17.33 -1.70 2.39
CA SER A 38 17.64 -0.43 3.05
C SER A 38 16.71 0.66 2.50
N PRO A 39 15.85 1.27 3.33
CA PRO A 39 15.05 2.40 2.90
C PRO A 39 15.93 3.57 2.44
N PRO A 40 15.46 4.42 1.51
CA PRO A 40 16.17 5.63 1.14
C PRO A 40 16.40 6.54 2.36
N ASP A 41 17.52 7.26 2.38
CA ASP A 41 17.86 8.17 3.48
C ASP A 41 17.09 9.49 3.37
N LEU A 42 16.30 9.81 4.40
CA LEU A 42 15.52 11.05 4.46
C LEU A 42 16.43 12.29 4.48
N ALA A 43 17.63 12.20 5.06
CA ALA A 43 18.57 13.32 5.13
C ALA A 43 19.11 13.71 3.74
N ALA A 44 19.13 12.77 2.79
CA ALA A 44 19.53 13.02 1.41
C ALA A 44 18.42 13.65 0.55
N VAL A 45 17.20 13.80 1.07
CA VAL A 45 16.07 14.39 0.35
C VAL A 45 16.27 15.91 0.25
N GLY A 46 16.27 16.44 -0.98
CA GLY A 46 16.38 17.87 -1.25
C GLY A 46 15.17 18.70 -0.79
N ASP A 47 15.23 20.01 -1.03
CA ASP A 47 14.16 20.98 -0.72
C ASP A 47 13.37 21.44 -1.96
N ASP A 48 13.42 20.64 -3.02
CA ASP A 48 12.55 20.82 -4.18
C ASP A 48 11.07 20.54 -3.80
N PRO A 49 10.09 20.88 -4.66
CA PRO A 49 8.68 20.70 -4.33
C PRO A 49 8.32 19.25 -3.93
N PHE A 50 8.94 18.25 -4.55
CA PHE A 50 8.73 16.85 -4.20
C PHE A 50 9.36 16.51 -2.84
N GLY A 51 10.61 16.89 -2.61
CA GLY A 51 11.32 16.65 -1.35
C GLY A 51 10.63 17.29 -0.14
N LYS A 52 10.05 18.49 -0.30
CA LYS A 52 9.21 19.13 0.72
C LYS A 52 7.98 18.28 1.09
N LEU A 53 7.31 17.70 0.10
CA LEU A 53 6.19 16.78 0.35
C LEU A 53 6.64 15.50 1.03
N VAL A 54 7.78 14.94 0.66
CA VAL A 54 8.36 13.74 1.31
C VAL A 54 8.66 14.03 2.78
N LYS A 55 9.34 15.14 3.09
CA LYS A 55 9.66 15.56 4.47
C LYS A 55 8.38 15.81 5.28
N TYR A 56 7.38 16.47 4.68
CA TYR A 56 6.10 16.67 5.36
C TYR A 56 5.34 15.36 5.57
N GLY A 57 5.35 14.43 4.61
CA GLY A 57 4.73 13.12 4.74
C GLY A 57 5.39 12.27 5.83
N HIS A 58 6.71 12.35 5.98
CA HIS A 58 7.43 11.76 7.10
C HIS A 58 7.00 12.37 8.44
N ALA A 59 6.88 13.71 8.53
CA ALA A 59 6.39 14.38 9.73
C ALA A 59 4.95 13.94 10.06
N LEU A 60 4.07 13.86 9.06
CA LEU A 60 2.71 13.35 9.23
C LEU A 60 2.69 11.89 9.71
N MET A 61 3.61 11.04 9.25
CA MET A 61 3.71 9.64 9.67
C MET A 61 4.22 9.48 11.12
N THR A 62 5.16 10.32 11.53
CA THR A 62 5.86 10.21 12.82
C THR A 62 5.25 11.06 13.93
N ASN A 63 4.55 12.13 13.56
CA ASN A 63 4.06 13.17 14.46
C ASN A 63 2.60 13.55 14.20
N THR A 64 1.78 12.60 13.72
CA THR A 64 0.41 12.86 13.22
C THR A 64 -0.45 13.69 14.17
N ALA A 65 -0.39 13.42 15.48
CA ALA A 65 -1.17 14.13 16.49
C ALA A 65 -0.87 15.64 16.56
N ASN A 66 0.39 16.04 16.33
CA ASN A 66 0.79 17.43 16.37
C ASN A 66 0.69 18.12 15.00
N GLU A 67 0.71 17.36 13.91
CA GLU A 67 0.54 17.92 12.56
C GLU A 67 -0.94 18.14 12.22
N ILE A 68 -1.79 17.15 12.54
CA ILE A 68 -3.20 17.09 12.11
C ILE A 68 -4.15 16.51 13.17
N GLY A 69 -3.74 16.45 14.44
CA GLY A 69 -4.54 15.89 15.53
C GLY A 69 -5.44 16.90 16.27
N PRO A 70 -6.11 16.46 17.35
CA PRO A 70 -7.17 17.22 18.01
C PRO A 70 -6.74 18.56 18.61
N THR A 71 -5.45 18.70 18.95
CA THR A 71 -4.88 19.87 19.64
C THR A 71 -4.26 20.90 18.69
N VAL A 72 -4.21 20.62 17.38
CA VAL A 72 -3.69 21.55 16.38
C VAL A 72 -4.46 22.87 16.42
N ALA A 73 -3.75 24.00 16.34
CA ALA A 73 -4.33 25.33 16.50
C ALA A 73 -5.47 25.60 15.51
N ASP A 74 -5.28 25.26 14.23
CA ASP A 74 -6.28 25.42 13.18
C ASP A 74 -7.27 24.23 13.18
N PRO A 75 -8.56 24.44 13.52
CA PRO A 75 -9.56 23.38 13.50
C PRO A 75 -9.76 22.74 12.13
N GLN A 76 -9.51 23.47 11.04
CA GLN A 76 -9.65 22.95 9.67
C GLN A 76 -8.56 21.94 9.30
N LYS A 77 -7.44 21.93 10.05
CA LYS A 77 -6.35 20.95 9.91
C LYS A 77 -6.45 19.77 10.87
N ARG A 78 -7.46 19.75 11.75
CA ARG A 78 -7.74 18.60 12.62
C ARG A 78 -8.42 17.51 11.78
N PHE A 79 -7.62 16.55 11.33
CA PHE A 79 -8.07 15.40 10.55
C PHE A 79 -8.03 14.11 11.37
N SER A 80 -7.07 13.95 12.28
CA SER A 80 -7.03 12.88 13.28
C SER A 80 -7.88 13.25 14.50
N GLY A 81 -8.68 12.30 14.99
CA GLY A 81 -9.51 12.46 16.18
C GLY A 81 -8.92 11.82 17.44
N ASN A 82 -7.70 11.30 17.37
CA ASN A 82 -6.96 10.80 18.53
C ASN A 82 -5.49 11.26 18.50
N ASN A 83 -4.74 10.90 19.55
CA ASN A 83 -3.34 11.31 19.75
C ASN A 83 -2.34 10.26 19.28
N LEU A 84 -2.74 9.34 18.40
CA LEU A 84 -1.80 8.39 17.79
C LEU A 84 -1.00 9.08 16.69
N ALA A 85 0.12 8.46 16.33
CA ALA A 85 0.83 8.66 15.08
C ALA A 85 0.76 7.38 14.25
N CYS A 86 0.80 7.51 12.92
CA CYS A 86 0.80 6.35 12.02
C CYS A 86 1.91 5.35 12.38
N GLN A 87 3.07 5.87 12.81
CA GLN A 87 4.21 5.05 13.23
C GLN A 87 4.00 4.20 14.48
N ASN A 88 2.94 4.45 15.28
CA ASN A 88 2.63 3.58 16.41
C ASN A 88 2.23 2.16 15.97
N CYS A 89 1.77 2.01 14.72
CA CYS A 89 1.51 0.70 14.11
C CYS A 89 2.45 0.41 12.93
N HIS A 90 2.79 1.42 12.15
CA HIS A 90 3.74 1.35 11.03
C HIS A 90 5.15 1.67 11.54
N LEU A 91 5.77 0.73 12.26
CA LEU A 91 6.99 0.99 13.04
C LEU A 91 8.13 1.56 12.17
N GLN A 92 8.99 2.38 12.80
CA GLN A 92 10.09 3.09 12.15
C GLN A 92 9.61 3.92 10.94
N ALA A 93 8.57 4.73 11.14
CA ALA A 93 7.97 5.53 10.06
C ALA A 93 7.53 4.71 8.82
N GLY A 94 7.20 3.43 9.02
CA GLY A 94 6.75 2.52 7.98
C GLY A 94 7.86 1.73 7.27
N THR A 95 9.07 1.66 7.81
CA THR A 95 10.17 0.93 7.17
C THR A 95 10.45 -0.45 7.78
N GLN A 96 9.94 -0.73 8.99
CA GLN A 96 10.22 -1.97 9.69
C GLN A 96 9.48 -3.17 9.04
N PRO A 97 10.21 -4.21 8.59
CA PRO A 97 9.60 -5.44 8.06
C PRO A 97 8.72 -6.14 9.09
N TYR A 98 7.62 -6.74 8.62
CA TYR A 98 6.59 -7.41 9.41
C TYR A 98 5.89 -6.55 10.47
N ALA A 99 6.09 -5.23 10.44
CA ALA A 99 5.38 -4.26 11.25
C ALA A 99 4.53 -3.34 10.38
N MET A 100 3.81 -3.94 9.43
CA MET A 100 3.02 -3.26 8.42
C MET A 100 3.84 -2.21 7.64
N PRO A 101 4.99 -2.55 7.03
CA PRO A 101 5.79 -1.56 6.32
C PRO A 101 5.03 -0.93 5.15
N LEU A 102 5.37 0.31 4.84
CA LEU A 102 4.90 1.08 3.70
C LEU A 102 5.91 1.09 2.54
N THR A 103 7.12 0.56 2.76
CA THR A 103 8.10 0.31 1.71
C THR A 103 7.51 -0.59 0.62
N GLY A 104 7.51 -0.10 -0.62
CA GLY A 104 6.96 -0.81 -1.78
C GLY A 104 5.45 -0.64 -1.98
N ILE A 105 4.73 0.01 -1.05
CA ILE A 105 3.27 0.12 -1.10
C ILE A 105 2.76 0.86 -2.34
N TRP A 106 3.55 1.81 -2.86
CA TRP A 106 3.20 2.58 -4.06
C TRP A 106 2.91 1.68 -5.26
N GLY A 107 3.67 0.59 -5.39
CA GLY A 107 3.52 -0.37 -6.48
C GLY A 107 2.43 -1.42 -6.28
N GLN A 108 1.73 -1.40 -5.14
CA GLN A 108 0.70 -2.39 -4.78
C GLN A 108 -0.72 -1.90 -5.07
N PHE A 109 -0.90 -0.61 -5.36
CA PHE A 109 -2.19 0.01 -5.65
C PHE A 109 -2.30 0.40 -7.14
N PRO A 110 -3.51 0.39 -7.72
CA PRO A 110 -4.81 0.08 -7.09
C PRO A 110 -4.98 -1.41 -6.76
N GLN A 111 -5.75 -1.71 -5.71
CA GLN A 111 -5.92 -3.08 -5.20
C GLN A 111 -7.38 -3.39 -4.89
N TYR A 112 -7.84 -4.62 -5.18
CA TYR A 112 -9.14 -5.10 -4.68
C TYR A 112 -9.15 -5.22 -3.16
N ARG A 113 -10.23 -4.75 -2.55
CA ARG A 113 -10.40 -4.68 -1.10
C ARG A 113 -11.72 -5.34 -0.70
N GLY A 114 -11.62 -6.49 -0.04
CA GLY A 114 -12.80 -7.27 0.35
C GLY A 114 -13.78 -6.54 1.28
N ARG A 115 -13.29 -5.64 2.15
CA ARG A 115 -14.15 -4.83 3.03
C ARG A 115 -15.01 -3.85 2.25
N GLU A 116 -14.42 -3.19 1.27
CA GLU A 116 -15.07 -2.18 0.44
C GLU A 116 -15.78 -2.81 -0.79
N GLY A 117 -15.56 -4.09 -1.07
CA GLY A 117 -16.19 -4.82 -2.18
C GLY A 117 -15.75 -4.33 -3.57
N GLY A 118 -14.61 -3.65 -3.66
CA GLY A 118 -14.19 -2.97 -4.88
C GLY A 118 -12.69 -2.70 -4.94
N VAL A 119 -12.25 -2.12 -6.05
CA VAL A 119 -10.87 -1.66 -6.24
C VAL A 119 -10.70 -0.31 -5.57
N ALA A 120 -9.69 -0.18 -4.72
CA ALA A 120 -9.35 1.05 -4.01
C ALA A 120 -8.00 1.59 -4.46
N THR A 121 -7.85 2.92 -4.41
CA THR A 121 -6.59 3.63 -4.60
C THR A 121 -5.74 3.65 -3.32
N LEU A 122 -4.52 4.17 -3.40
CA LEU A 122 -3.68 4.35 -2.22
C LEU A 122 -4.26 5.44 -1.30
N GLU A 123 -4.85 6.47 -1.89
CA GLU A 123 -5.52 7.57 -1.21
C GLU A 123 -6.76 7.09 -0.45
N ASP A 124 -7.55 6.19 -1.05
CA ASP A 124 -8.65 5.51 -0.36
C ASP A 124 -8.13 4.70 0.82
N ARG A 125 -6.98 4.03 0.67
CA ARG A 125 -6.35 3.27 1.76
C ARG A 125 -5.90 4.17 2.90
N ILE A 126 -5.33 5.33 2.60
CA ILE A 126 -4.95 6.37 3.58
C ILE A 126 -6.19 6.86 4.31
N ASN A 127 -7.24 7.26 3.59
CA ASN A 127 -8.48 7.74 4.19
C ASN A 127 -9.18 6.66 5.04
N GLY A 128 -9.11 5.40 4.64
CA GLY A 128 -9.56 4.27 5.45
C GLY A 128 -8.79 4.11 6.77
N CYS A 129 -7.49 4.45 6.81
CA CYS A 129 -6.73 4.55 8.07
C CYS A 129 -7.19 5.76 8.89
N MET A 130 -7.31 6.93 8.27
CA MET A 130 -7.71 8.16 8.96
C MET A 130 -9.06 8.01 9.68
N GLN A 131 -10.04 7.41 9.02
CA GLN A 131 -11.37 7.22 9.59
C GLN A 131 -11.42 6.18 10.71
N ARG A 132 -10.54 5.17 10.69
CA ARG A 132 -10.60 4.02 11.61
C ARG A 132 -9.53 4.12 12.68
N SER A 133 -8.27 3.97 12.28
CA SER A 133 -7.12 3.98 13.20
C SER A 133 -6.92 5.33 13.86
N MET A 134 -7.13 6.41 13.12
CA MET A 134 -6.95 7.77 13.66
C MET A 134 -8.24 8.35 14.26
N ASN A 135 -9.34 7.58 14.25
CA ASN A 135 -10.66 8.03 14.71
C ASN A 135 -11.05 9.41 14.15
N GLY A 136 -10.67 9.66 12.91
CA GLY A 136 -10.68 10.97 12.30
C GLY A 136 -11.67 11.07 11.14
N ARG A 137 -11.42 12.05 10.27
CA ARG A 137 -12.17 12.28 9.04
C ARG A 137 -11.26 12.13 7.82
N PRO A 138 -11.81 11.84 6.62
CA PRO A 138 -11.00 11.72 5.43
C PRO A 138 -10.31 13.05 5.10
N LEU A 139 -9.09 12.94 4.59
CA LEU A 139 -8.37 14.04 3.96
C LEU A 139 -8.99 14.30 2.58
N PRO A 140 -9.19 15.56 2.17
CA PRO A 140 -9.47 15.88 0.78
C PRO A 140 -8.35 15.34 -0.11
N LEU A 141 -8.69 14.75 -1.27
CA LEU A 141 -7.70 14.13 -2.15
C LEU A 141 -6.64 15.13 -2.63
N GLU A 142 -7.03 16.38 -2.83
CA GLU A 142 -6.16 17.46 -3.27
C GLU A 142 -5.41 18.18 -2.13
N SER A 143 -5.63 17.77 -0.87
CA SER A 143 -5.03 18.43 0.28
C SER A 143 -3.50 18.25 0.31
N PRO A 144 -2.77 19.21 0.91
CA PRO A 144 -1.33 19.07 1.06
C PRO A 144 -0.95 17.82 1.88
N GLU A 145 -1.76 17.42 2.85
CA GLU A 145 -1.54 16.22 3.67
C GLU A 145 -1.65 14.94 2.84
N MET A 146 -2.68 14.79 1.99
CA MET A 146 -2.81 13.62 1.12
C MET A 146 -1.65 13.54 0.11
N LYS A 147 -1.29 14.68 -0.49
CA LYS A 147 -0.13 14.79 -1.39
C LYS A 147 1.18 14.43 -0.68
N ALA A 148 1.33 14.82 0.58
CA ALA A 148 2.51 14.52 1.37
C ALA A 148 2.62 13.03 1.74
N PHE A 149 1.51 12.41 2.18
CA PHE A 149 1.48 10.97 2.45
C PHE A 149 1.82 10.15 1.20
N THR A 150 1.19 10.47 0.08
CA THR A 150 1.44 9.76 -1.20
C THR A 150 2.86 9.98 -1.71
N ALA A 151 3.40 11.20 -1.61
CA ALA A 151 4.80 11.48 -1.96
C ALA A 151 5.79 10.71 -1.08
N TYR A 152 5.57 10.67 0.24
CA TYR A 152 6.40 9.91 1.16
C TYR A 152 6.36 8.40 0.87
N MET A 153 5.18 7.83 0.63
CA MET A 153 5.04 6.41 0.27
C MET A 153 5.66 6.08 -1.10
N ARG A 154 5.57 7.00 -2.06
CA ARG A 154 6.27 6.89 -3.34
C ARG A 154 7.79 6.89 -3.14
N TRP A 155 8.29 7.82 -2.33
CA TRP A 155 9.72 7.92 -2.02
C TRP A 155 10.24 6.68 -1.31
N LEU A 156 9.54 6.17 -0.29
CA LEU A 156 9.88 4.90 0.39
C LEU A 156 9.93 3.70 -0.56
N SER A 157 9.18 3.75 -1.67
CA SER A 157 9.09 2.68 -2.67
C SER A 157 10.08 2.84 -3.83
N THR A 158 11.02 3.80 -3.76
CA THR A 158 12.01 4.04 -4.81
C THR A 158 12.83 2.78 -5.08
N GLY A 159 12.95 2.38 -6.35
CA GLY A 159 13.72 1.19 -6.75
C GLY A 159 12.96 -0.14 -6.63
N ILE A 160 11.74 -0.15 -6.09
CA ILE A 160 10.89 -1.34 -6.03
C ILE A 160 9.96 -1.36 -7.24
N PRO A 161 9.99 -2.40 -8.10
CA PRO A 161 9.11 -2.49 -9.26
C PRO A 161 7.62 -2.53 -8.87
N THR A 162 6.77 -1.89 -9.67
CA THR A 162 5.32 -2.01 -9.54
C THR A 162 4.89 -3.47 -9.66
N GLY A 163 4.02 -3.91 -8.74
CA GLY A 163 3.54 -5.30 -8.67
C GLY A 163 4.56 -6.29 -8.10
N ALA A 164 5.73 -5.86 -7.63
CA ALA A 164 6.69 -6.79 -7.01
C ALA A 164 6.07 -7.53 -5.81
N SER A 165 6.42 -8.81 -5.65
CA SER A 165 6.11 -9.58 -4.45
C SER A 165 7.05 -9.14 -3.33
N LEU A 166 6.50 -8.84 -2.14
CA LEU A 166 7.26 -8.27 -1.03
C LEU A 166 7.33 -9.25 0.14
N ILE A 167 8.52 -9.81 0.38
CA ILE A 167 8.80 -10.55 1.63
C ILE A 167 9.02 -9.50 2.73
N GLY A 168 8.43 -9.70 3.91
CA GLY A 168 8.44 -8.71 4.98
C GLY A 168 7.29 -7.70 4.94
N ALA A 169 6.41 -7.74 3.93
CA ALA A 169 5.19 -6.94 3.93
C ALA A 169 4.15 -7.46 4.96
N GLY A 170 3.25 -6.57 5.40
CA GLY A 170 2.21 -6.92 6.36
C GLY A 170 2.77 -7.25 7.75
N THR A 171 2.20 -8.25 8.41
CA THR A 171 2.66 -8.77 9.70
C THR A 171 3.09 -10.22 9.58
N LEU A 172 3.92 -10.70 10.52
CA LEU A 172 4.16 -12.13 10.65
C LEU A 172 2.83 -12.86 10.85
N ARG A 173 2.66 -13.96 10.11
CA ARG A 173 1.51 -14.84 10.30
C ARG A 173 1.76 -15.67 11.55
N LEU A 174 0.96 -15.45 12.58
CA LEU A 174 0.98 -16.28 13.76
C LEU A 174 0.06 -17.49 13.54
N LYS A 175 0.45 -18.64 14.09
CA LYS A 175 -0.44 -19.79 14.16
C LYS A 175 -1.49 -19.50 15.22
N GLU A 176 -2.73 -19.32 14.80
CA GLU A 176 -3.84 -19.10 15.71
C GLU A 176 -4.01 -20.31 16.65
N PRO A 177 -4.32 -20.08 17.94
CA PRO A 177 -4.61 -21.16 18.87
C PRO A 177 -5.88 -21.90 18.47
N THR A 178 -5.92 -23.22 18.71
CA THR A 178 -7.12 -24.06 18.50
C THR A 178 -8.16 -23.90 19.61
N ARG A 179 -8.09 -22.80 20.37
CA ARG A 179 -8.96 -22.44 21.48
C ARG A 179 -9.19 -20.94 21.47
N ALA A 180 -10.24 -20.49 22.14
CA ALA A 180 -10.46 -19.07 22.38
C ALA A 180 -9.29 -18.44 23.16
N ALA A 181 -9.07 -17.14 22.94
CA ALA A 181 -8.21 -16.33 23.78
C ALA A 181 -8.76 -16.33 25.23
N ASP A 182 -7.85 -16.32 26.22
CA ASP A 182 -8.20 -16.35 27.64
C ASP A 182 -7.87 -14.97 28.24
N PRO A 183 -8.88 -14.12 28.55
CA PRO A 183 -8.65 -12.78 29.07
C PRO A 183 -7.98 -12.76 30.45
N SER A 184 -8.26 -13.74 31.32
CA SER A 184 -7.65 -13.83 32.65
C SER A 184 -6.16 -14.11 32.55
N ARG A 185 -5.76 -15.03 31.67
CA ARG A 185 -4.34 -15.24 31.36
C ARG A 185 -3.72 -14.03 30.66
N GLY A 186 -4.45 -13.41 29.74
CA GLY A 186 -4.02 -12.19 29.05
C GLY A 186 -3.71 -11.05 30.00
N ALA A 187 -4.54 -10.85 31.04
CA ALA A 187 -4.32 -9.83 32.06
C ALA A 187 -2.99 -10.04 32.81
N ALA A 188 -2.66 -11.29 33.17
CA ALA A 188 -1.39 -11.61 33.82
C ALA A 188 -0.18 -11.37 32.89
N VAL A 189 -0.29 -11.72 31.60
CA VAL A 189 0.76 -11.43 30.62
C VAL A 189 0.94 -9.92 30.44
N TYR A 190 -0.17 -9.18 30.30
CA TYR A 190 -0.13 -7.73 30.17
C TYR A 190 0.57 -7.09 31.36
N ALA A 191 0.21 -7.44 32.59
CA ALA A 191 0.82 -6.86 33.80
C ALA A 191 2.34 -7.07 33.85
N ASN A 192 2.84 -8.23 33.41
CA ASN A 192 4.26 -8.58 33.49
C ASN A 192 5.10 -8.09 32.31
N VAL A 193 4.50 -7.92 31.12
CA VAL A 193 5.23 -7.64 29.88
C VAL A 193 4.95 -6.24 29.34
N CYS A 194 3.69 -5.79 29.40
CA CYS A 194 3.24 -4.55 28.78
C CYS A 194 3.05 -3.42 29.79
N GLY A 195 2.48 -3.72 30.97
CA GLY A 195 2.15 -2.73 32.00
C GLY A 195 3.34 -2.15 32.73
N VAL A 196 4.53 -2.71 32.52
CA VAL A 196 5.79 -2.20 33.09
C VAL A 196 6.36 -0.98 32.34
N TRP A 197 5.75 -0.58 31.22
CA TRP A 197 6.15 0.56 30.37
C TRP A 197 5.04 1.61 30.19
N ASN A 198 4.15 1.77 31.17
CA ASN A 198 3.07 2.77 31.13
C ASN A 198 3.48 4.09 31.78
#